data_AF-A0AAV4T9V1-F1
#
_entry.id   AF-A0AAV4T9V1-F1
#
_cell.length_a   1.000
_cell.length_b   1.000
_cell.length_c   1.000
_cell.angle_alpha   90.00
_cell.angle_beta   90.00
_cell.angle_gamma   90.00
#
_symmetry.space_group_name_H-M   'P 1'
#
loop_
_entity.id
_entity.type
_entity.pdbx_description
1 polymer ?
#
loop_
_entity_poly.entity_id
_entity_poly.type
_entity_poly.pdbx_seq_one_letter_code
_entity_poly.pdbx_strand_id
1 'polypeptide(L)'
;MVQVGRNFFDPQGGIPVPQHSLEIWPGYVTAVQEYEGGVMLNCDASFRVLRNITAKHLIQNIMAGKGNVRDEVVKALVGCVVLTRYNNKTYTIDDIEWNLNPNSSFTTSSGLETTFFDYYKRSYDIVIKDLGQPLLINKPKKKRDSKGVMRDIAVHTRVHPESRQLALQKFITNVHNNPEAKSCFDSWNLELVSLPINLDGRSLEPEFLDFGGGTKVSAGPEADWGRQITHHNVLVPVHFVKWAVIFPKRDSGKIREFVKMLRNVCPKMGIDVKEPQYVEILNDRTETYCEAIKDMINPTHFKLL
;
A
#
# COMPACT_ATOMS: atom_id res chain seq x y z
N MET A 1 -22.47 -6.98 -9.91
CA MET A 1 -21.05 -6.99 -9.51
C MET A 1 -20.24 -7.73 -10.55
N VAL A 2 -18.95 -7.41 -10.66
CA VAL A 2 -17.98 -8.06 -11.55
C VAL A 2 -16.88 -8.71 -10.71
N GLN A 3 -16.47 -9.92 -11.12
CA GLN A 3 -15.39 -10.62 -10.45
C GLN A 3 -14.03 -10.07 -10.91
N VAL A 4 -13.18 -9.68 -9.95
CA VAL A 4 -11.79 -9.28 -10.21
C VAL A 4 -10.89 -10.11 -9.29
N GLY A 5 -10.25 -11.13 -9.86
CA GLY A 5 -9.52 -12.13 -9.09
C GLY A 5 -10.47 -13.02 -8.29
N ARG A 6 -10.33 -13.03 -6.96
CA ARG A 6 -11.20 -13.82 -6.05
C ARG A 6 -12.35 -13.01 -5.44
N ASN A 7 -12.41 -11.70 -5.69
CA ASN A 7 -13.35 -10.79 -5.05
C ASN A 7 -14.33 -10.21 -6.07
N PHE A 8 -15.44 -9.67 -5.57
CA PHE A 8 -16.51 -9.10 -6.39
C PHE A 8 -16.62 -7.60 -6.14
N PHE A 9 -16.65 -6.79 -7.19
CA PHE A 9 -16.72 -5.34 -7.11
C PHE A 9 -17.90 -4.80 -7.94
N ASP A 10 -18.38 -3.62 -7.63
CA ASP A 10 -19.43 -2.93 -8.38
C ASP A 10 -18.84 -1.73 -9.15
N PRO A 11 -18.66 -1.85 -10.49
CA PRO A 11 -18.19 -0.76 -11.32
C PRO A 11 -19.21 0.38 -11.46
N GLN A 12 -20.51 0.11 -11.30
CA GLN A 12 -21.55 1.13 -11.47
C GLN A 12 -21.62 2.06 -10.25
N GLY A 13 -21.34 1.53 -9.06
CA GLY A 13 -21.19 2.29 -7.81
C GLY A 13 -19.81 2.93 -7.61
N GLY A 14 -19.03 3.13 -8.68
CA GLY A 14 -17.67 3.68 -8.61
C GLY A 14 -17.63 5.09 -8.01
N ILE A 15 -16.79 5.30 -7.00
CA ILE A 15 -16.58 6.61 -6.36
C ILE A 15 -15.37 7.28 -7.02
N PRO A 16 -15.55 8.37 -7.77
CA PRO A 16 -14.43 9.08 -8.38
C PRO A 16 -13.63 9.85 -7.32
N VAL A 17 -12.31 9.84 -7.44
CA VAL A 17 -11.38 10.70 -6.67
C VAL A 17 -10.59 11.54 -7.67
N PRO A 18 -11.18 12.67 -8.13
CA PRO A 18 -10.64 13.43 -9.26
C PRO A 18 -9.24 13.99 -9.01
N GLN A 19 -8.93 14.40 -7.78
CA GLN A 19 -7.66 15.03 -7.39
C GLN A 19 -6.43 14.15 -7.67
N HIS A 20 -6.60 12.82 -7.72
CA HIS A 20 -5.53 11.87 -8.01
C HIS A 20 -5.77 11.06 -9.30
N SER A 21 -6.79 11.44 -10.09
CA SER A 21 -7.25 10.65 -11.24
C SER A 21 -7.50 9.18 -10.88
N LEU A 22 -8.16 8.94 -9.73
CA LEU A 22 -8.50 7.60 -9.24
C LEU A 22 -10.01 7.39 -9.25
N GLU A 23 -10.40 6.12 -9.21
CA GLU A 23 -11.77 5.64 -9.07
C GLU A 23 -11.75 4.47 -8.10
N ILE A 24 -12.71 4.42 -7.19
CA ILE A 24 -12.79 3.38 -6.16
C ILE A 24 -14.04 2.56 -6.42
N TRP A 25 -13.88 1.28 -6.72
CA TRP A 25 -15.01 0.36 -6.84
C TRP A 25 -15.28 -0.31 -5.49
N PRO A 26 -16.46 -0.12 -4.89
CA PRO A 26 -16.87 -0.87 -3.71
C PRO A 26 -17.11 -2.33 -4.08
N GLY A 27 -16.93 -3.23 -3.13
CA GLY A 27 -17.07 -4.66 -3.36
C GLY A 27 -17.08 -5.45 -2.06
N TYR A 28 -17.12 -6.76 -2.22
CA TYR A 28 -17.14 -7.70 -1.11
C TYR A 28 -16.08 -8.77 -1.33
N VAL A 29 -15.34 -9.08 -0.27
CA VAL A 29 -14.58 -10.33 -0.19
C VAL A 29 -15.51 -11.37 0.41
N THR A 30 -15.62 -12.51 -0.25
CA THR A 30 -16.38 -13.65 0.25
C THR A 30 -15.46 -14.86 0.38
N ALA A 31 -15.54 -15.55 1.50
CA ALA A 31 -14.84 -16.81 1.72
C ALA A 31 -15.74 -17.77 2.50
N VAL A 32 -15.90 -18.99 1.99
CA VAL A 32 -16.65 -20.05 2.67
C VAL A 32 -15.66 -20.97 3.35
N GLN A 33 -15.81 -21.18 4.65
CA GLN A 33 -14.97 -22.08 5.44
C GLN A 33 -15.82 -22.82 6.48
N GLU A 34 -15.35 -24.00 6.88
CA GLU A 34 -15.94 -24.77 7.97
C GLU A 34 -15.33 -24.33 9.30
N TYR A 35 -16.18 -24.03 10.27
CA TYR A 35 -15.82 -23.63 11.62
C TYR A 35 -16.61 -24.46 12.64
N GLU A 36 -16.27 -24.30 13.91
CA GLU A 36 -17.07 -24.84 15.00
C GLU A 36 -18.50 -24.26 14.92
N GLY A 37 -19.51 -25.13 14.80
CA GLY A 37 -20.90 -24.73 14.58
C GLY A 37 -21.37 -24.75 13.12
N GLY A 38 -20.51 -25.10 12.16
CA GLY A 38 -20.89 -25.41 10.78
C GLY A 38 -20.17 -24.60 9.71
N VAL A 39 -20.72 -24.63 8.49
CA VAL A 39 -20.18 -23.89 7.35
C VAL A 39 -20.54 -22.41 7.50
N MET A 40 -19.53 -21.54 7.52
CA MET A 40 -19.73 -20.10 7.64
C MET A 40 -19.26 -19.38 6.38
N LEU A 41 -19.99 -18.32 6.03
CA LEU A 41 -19.60 -17.36 5.00
C LEU A 41 -18.95 -16.14 5.68
N ASN A 42 -17.65 -15.96 5.46
CA ASN A 42 -16.94 -14.76 5.85
C ASN A 42 -17.10 -13.71 4.74
N CYS A 43 -17.66 -12.56 5.11
CA CYS A 43 -17.85 -11.42 4.23
C CYS A 43 -17.15 -10.19 4.83
N ASP A 44 -16.40 -9.45 4.01
CA ASP A 44 -15.91 -8.12 4.38
C ASP A 44 -16.10 -7.13 3.23
N ALA A 45 -16.31 -5.87 3.58
CA ALA A 45 -16.31 -4.77 2.62
C ALA A 45 -14.90 -4.59 2.03
N SER A 46 -14.81 -4.55 0.71
CA SER A 46 -13.55 -4.41 -0.03
C SER A 46 -13.64 -3.25 -1.00
N PHE A 47 -12.49 -2.63 -1.28
CA PHE A 47 -12.40 -1.53 -2.23
C PHE A 47 -11.29 -1.83 -3.22
N ARG A 48 -11.60 -1.72 -4.51
CA ARG A 48 -10.61 -1.77 -5.58
C ARG A 48 -10.33 -0.34 -6.02
N VAL A 49 -9.13 0.16 -5.74
CA VAL A 49 -8.69 1.45 -6.25
C VAL A 49 -8.09 1.26 -7.63
N LEU A 50 -8.60 2.03 -8.57
CA LEU A 50 -8.21 2.02 -9.97
C LEU A 50 -7.76 3.43 -10.35
N ARG A 51 -6.79 3.50 -11.26
CA ARG A 51 -6.47 4.75 -11.94
C ARG A 51 -7.51 4.99 -13.03
N ASN A 52 -8.02 6.20 -13.13
CA ASN A 52 -8.87 6.66 -14.23
C ASN A 52 -8.05 7.12 -15.45
N ILE A 53 -6.71 7.06 -15.36
CA ILE A 53 -5.82 7.25 -16.51
C ILE A 53 -5.57 5.93 -17.23
N THR A 54 -5.66 5.94 -18.55
CA THR A 54 -5.29 4.80 -19.37
C THR A 54 -3.78 4.67 -19.45
N ALA A 55 -3.26 3.46 -19.67
CA ALA A 55 -1.83 3.25 -19.92
C ALA A 55 -1.34 4.11 -21.09
N LYS A 56 -2.15 4.22 -22.16
CA LYS A 56 -1.88 5.11 -23.29
C LYS A 56 -1.69 6.57 -22.86
N HIS A 57 -2.59 7.11 -22.04
CA HIS A 57 -2.48 8.49 -21.57
C HIS A 57 -1.21 8.71 -20.76
N LEU A 58 -0.81 7.74 -19.94
CA LEU A 58 0.46 7.79 -19.21
C LEU A 58 1.67 7.79 -20.17
N ILE A 59 1.65 6.95 -21.22
CA ILE A 59 2.70 6.93 -22.26
C ILE A 59 2.78 8.31 -22.93
N GLN A 60 1.64 8.88 -23.34
CA GLN A 60 1.61 10.19 -24.00
C GLN A 60 2.14 11.31 -23.11
N ASN A 61 1.78 11.31 -21.82
CA ASN A 61 2.25 12.32 -20.87
C ASN A 61 3.77 12.26 -20.65
N ILE A 62 4.34 11.05 -20.58
CA ILE A 62 5.81 10.88 -20.48
C ILE A 62 6.47 11.24 -21.82
N MET A 63 5.83 10.90 -22.94
CA MET A 63 6.33 11.21 -24.29
C MET A 63 6.37 12.69 -24.64
N ALA A 64 5.61 13.53 -23.94
CA ALA A 64 5.68 14.99 -24.06
C ALA A 64 6.86 15.62 -23.27
N GLY A 65 7.57 14.84 -22.44
CA GLY A 65 8.72 15.29 -21.66
C GLY A 65 10.02 15.44 -22.46
N LYS A 66 11.08 15.94 -21.81
CA LYS A 66 12.43 16.02 -22.37
C LYS A 66 13.32 14.95 -21.72
N GLY A 67 13.94 14.07 -22.50
CA GLY A 67 14.87 13.05 -21.98
C GLY A 67 14.85 11.73 -22.74
N ASN A 68 15.34 10.66 -22.11
CA ASN A 68 15.21 9.30 -22.64
C ASN A 68 13.81 8.74 -22.35
N VAL A 69 12.88 9.18 -23.18
CA VAL A 69 11.45 9.01 -23.00
C VAL A 69 11.03 7.54 -22.86
N ARG A 70 11.64 6.64 -23.64
CA ARG A 70 11.28 5.20 -23.63
C ARG A 70 11.63 4.54 -22.30
N ASP A 71 12.79 4.86 -21.73
CA ASP A 71 13.21 4.32 -20.44
C ASP A 71 12.31 4.78 -19.29
N GLU A 72 11.84 6.02 -19.33
CA GLU A 72 10.90 6.55 -18.35
C GLU A 72 9.54 5.86 -18.44
N VAL A 73 9.05 5.61 -19.66
CA VAL A 73 7.81 4.84 -19.87
C VAL A 73 7.95 3.42 -19.32
N VAL A 74 9.07 2.75 -19.61
CA VAL A 74 9.35 1.39 -19.10
C VAL A 74 9.38 1.39 -17.57
N LYS A 75 10.10 2.34 -16.94
CA LYS A 75 10.15 2.45 -15.47
C LYS A 75 8.79 2.74 -14.84
N ALA A 76 7.91 3.47 -15.53
CA ALA A 76 6.60 3.85 -15.00
C ALA A 76 5.54 2.74 -15.16
N LEU A 77 5.60 1.95 -16.23
CA LEU A 77 4.57 0.97 -16.58
C LEU A 77 4.95 -0.47 -16.29
N VAL A 78 6.20 -0.87 -16.49
CA VAL A 78 6.62 -2.25 -16.27
C VAL A 78 6.55 -2.58 -14.77
N GLY A 79 5.89 -3.70 -14.45
CA GLY A 79 5.57 -4.13 -13.09
C GLY A 79 4.23 -3.62 -12.56
N CYS A 80 3.57 -2.67 -13.23
CA CYS A 80 2.22 -2.24 -12.87
C CYS A 80 1.17 -3.27 -13.30
N VAL A 81 0.07 -3.33 -12.54
CA VAL A 81 -1.11 -4.14 -12.87
C VAL A 81 -2.14 -3.25 -13.57
N VAL A 82 -2.52 -3.61 -14.79
CA VAL A 82 -3.59 -2.96 -15.55
C VAL A 82 -4.87 -3.79 -15.53
N LEU A 83 -6.02 -3.10 -15.57
CA LEU A 83 -7.35 -3.70 -15.69
C LEU A 83 -7.89 -3.43 -17.09
N THR A 84 -8.30 -4.47 -17.81
CA THR A 84 -9.02 -4.35 -19.07
C THR A 84 -10.51 -4.21 -18.81
N ARG A 85 -11.08 -3.03 -19.05
CA ARG A 85 -12.49 -2.72 -18.73
C ARG A 85 -13.51 -3.61 -19.46
N TYR A 86 -13.18 -4.14 -20.63
CA TYR A 86 -14.10 -4.94 -21.44
C TYR A 86 -14.35 -6.37 -20.91
N ASN A 87 -13.46 -6.90 -20.07
CA ASN A 87 -13.61 -8.24 -19.48
C ASN A 87 -13.23 -8.30 -17.99
N ASN A 88 -12.92 -7.14 -17.39
CA ASN A 88 -12.46 -6.98 -16.00
C ASN A 88 -11.28 -7.86 -15.58
N LYS A 89 -10.46 -8.32 -16.55
CA LYS A 89 -9.24 -9.07 -16.27
C LYS A 89 -8.11 -8.12 -15.92
N THR A 90 -7.23 -8.60 -15.04
CA THR A 90 -6.02 -7.86 -14.65
C THR A 90 -4.79 -8.54 -15.20
N TYR A 91 -3.86 -7.73 -15.68
CA TYR A 91 -2.63 -8.19 -16.31
C TYR A 91 -1.47 -7.36 -15.74
N THR A 92 -0.34 -8.01 -15.45
CA THR A 92 0.90 -7.30 -15.14
C THR A 92 1.56 -6.93 -16.46
N ILE A 93 2.03 -5.69 -16.58
CA ILE A 93 2.86 -5.29 -17.72
C ILE A 93 4.28 -5.78 -17.43
N ASP A 94 4.76 -6.75 -18.19
CA ASP A 94 6.13 -7.24 -18.07
C ASP A 94 7.08 -6.57 -19.05
N ASP A 95 6.55 -6.08 -20.17
CA ASP A 95 7.33 -5.43 -21.21
C ASP A 95 6.44 -4.56 -22.11
N ILE A 96 7.06 -3.75 -22.97
CA ILE A 96 6.37 -2.93 -23.98
C ILE A 96 6.97 -3.23 -25.34
N GLU A 97 6.13 -3.68 -26.28
CA GLU A 97 6.53 -3.90 -27.66
C GLU A 97 6.32 -2.63 -28.48
N TRP A 98 7.42 -2.02 -28.91
CA TRP A 98 7.43 -0.74 -29.62
C TRP A 98 7.33 -0.89 -31.12
N ASN A 99 7.64 -2.07 -31.67
CA ASN A 99 7.65 -2.30 -33.12
C ASN A 99 6.31 -2.81 -33.64
N LEU A 100 5.45 -3.29 -32.75
CA LEU A 100 4.10 -3.73 -33.07
C LEU A 100 3.08 -2.66 -32.68
N ASN A 101 1.96 -2.66 -33.37
CA ASN A 101 0.88 -1.72 -33.17
C ASN A 101 -0.48 -2.40 -33.42
N PRO A 102 -1.62 -1.72 -33.19
CA PRO A 102 -2.94 -2.31 -33.42
C PRO A 102 -3.21 -2.85 -34.84
N ASN A 103 -2.48 -2.41 -35.87
CA ASN A 103 -2.60 -2.95 -37.23
C ASN A 103 -1.75 -4.21 -37.47
N SER A 104 -0.84 -4.54 -36.55
CA SER A 104 -0.07 -5.79 -36.63
C SER A 104 -1.00 -7.01 -36.53
N SER A 105 -0.68 -8.07 -37.27
CA SER A 105 -1.43 -9.34 -37.23
C SER A 105 -0.95 -10.26 -36.12
N PHE A 106 -1.85 -11.11 -35.65
CA PHE A 106 -1.57 -12.23 -34.78
C PHE A 106 -2.47 -13.40 -35.15
N THR A 107 -2.03 -14.61 -34.81
CA THR A 107 -2.82 -15.82 -35.00
C THR A 107 -3.68 -16.07 -33.77
N THR A 108 -4.99 -16.16 -33.95
CA THR A 108 -5.92 -16.49 -32.86
C THR A 108 -5.83 -17.97 -32.49
N SER A 109 -6.41 -18.35 -31.34
CA SER A 109 -6.52 -19.75 -30.92
C SER A 109 -7.28 -20.65 -31.90
N SER A 110 -8.10 -20.05 -32.77
CA SER A 110 -8.81 -20.75 -33.85
C SER A 110 -7.97 -20.93 -35.12
N GLY A 111 -6.70 -20.49 -35.11
CA GLY A 111 -5.79 -20.56 -36.26
C GLY A 111 -6.02 -19.48 -37.31
N LEU A 112 -6.88 -18.50 -37.06
CA LEU A 112 -7.18 -17.43 -38.01
C LEU A 112 -6.22 -16.26 -37.81
N GLU A 113 -5.62 -15.77 -38.90
CA GLU A 113 -4.80 -14.56 -38.86
C GLU A 113 -5.71 -13.32 -38.89
N THR A 114 -5.56 -12.46 -37.87
CA THR A 114 -6.34 -11.21 -37.75
C THR A 114 -5.45 -10.12 -37.18
N THR A 115 -5.81 -8.86 -37.43
CA THR A 115 -5.17 -7.73 -36.75
C THR A 115 -5.70 -7.57 -35.32
N PHE A 116 -4.93 -6.95 -34.43
CA PHE A 116 -5.44 -6.57 -33.10
C PHE A 116 -6.67 -5.66 -33.22
N PHE A 117 -6.67 -4.71 -34.15
CA PHE A 117 -7.81 -3.83 -34.42
C PHE A 117 -9.08 -4.60 -34.75
N ASP A 118 -9.02 -5.51 -35.73
CA ASP A 118 -10.18 -6.27 -36.17
C ASP A 118 -10.68 -7.22 -35.08
N TYR A 119 -9.77 -7.83 -34.32
CA TYR A 119 -10.13 -8.68 -33.20
C TYR A 119 -10.93 -7.92 -32.13
N TYR A 120 -10.42 -6.78 -31.66
CA TYR A 120 -11.12 -5.99 -30.64
C TYR A 120 -12.46 -5.43 -31.12
N LYS A 121 -12.55 -5.06 -32.41
CA LYS A 121 -13.80 -4.59 -33.02
C LYS A 121 -14.82 -5.73 -33.13
N ARG A 122 -14.43 -6.91 -33.61
CA ARG A 122 -15.35 -8.04 -33.82
C ARG A 122 -15.77 -8.71 -32.52
N SER A 123 -14.84 -8.91 -31.59
CA SER A 123 -15.09 -9.69 -30.36
C SER A 123 -15.69 -8.86 -29.22
N TYR A 124 -15.43 -7.56 -29.18
CA TYR A 124 -15.81 -6.70 -28.06
C TYR A 124 -16.51 -5.40 -28.47
N ASP A 125 -16.72 -5.15 -29.77
CA ASP A 125 -17.25 -3.90 -30.32
C ASP A 125 -16.45 -2.65 -29.91
N ILE A 126 -15.12 -2.80 -29.80
CA ILE A 126 -14.22 -1.72 -29.39
C ILE A 126 -13.49 -1.14 -30.60
N VAL A 127 -13.66 0.15 -30.82
CA VAL A 127 -12.91 0.90 -31.85
C VAL A 127 -11.66 1.51 -31.23
N ILE A 128 -10.48 1.01 -31.63
CA ILE A 128 -9.19 1.55 -31.20
C ILE A 128 -8.94 2.89 -31.92
N LYS A 129 -8.79 3.96 -31.14
CA LYS A 129 -8.67 5.34 -31.67
C LYS A 129 -7.30 5.67 -32.27
N ASP A 130 -6.25 4.98 -31.83
CA ASP A 130 -4.87 5.25 -32.22
C ASP A 130 -4.19 3.95 -32.62
N LEU A 131 -3.90 3.87 -33.92
CA LEU A 131 -3.35 2.67 -34.54
C LEU A 131 -1.82 2.68 -34.55
N GLY A 132 -1.17 3.76 -34.09
CA GLY A 132 0.30 3.86 -33.98
C GLY A 132 0.83 3.60 -32.57
N GLN A 133 -0.06 3.35 -31.59
CA GLN A 133 0.36 3.10 -30.22
C GLN A 133 1.11 1.76 -30.06
N PRO A 134 2.10 1.69 -29.15
CA PRO A 134 2.80 0.44 -28.86
C PRO A 134 1.89 -0.56 -28.14
N LEU A 135 2.31 -1.83 -28.10
CA LEU A 135 1.58 -2.90 -27.42
C LEU A 135 2.20 -3.22 -26.04
N LEU A 136 1.35 -3.57 -25.07
CA LEU A 136 1.79 -4.02 -23.76
C LEU A 136 1.93 -5.54 -23.74
N ILE A 137 3.05 -6.05 -23.24
CA ILE A 137 3.29 -7.49 -23.11
C ILE A 137 3.04 -7.92 -21.67
N ASN A 138 2.31 -9.02 -21.50
CA ASN A 138 2.22 -9.76 -20.25
C ASN A 138 2.80 -11.17 -20.46
N LYS A 139 3.81 -11.51 -19.65
CA LYS A 139 4.44 -12.82 -19.55
C LYS A 139 4.00 -13.44 -18.21
N PRO A 140 3.25 -14.56 -18.19
CA PRO A 140 2.69 -15.10 -16.96
C PRO A 140 3.78 -15.52 -15.95
N LYS A 141 4.09 -14.65 -14.97
CA LYS A 141 4.94 -14.95 -13.78
C LYS A 141 4.47 -14.19 -12.51
N LYS A 142 4.96 -14.62 -11.35
CA LYS A 142 4.51 -14.23 -9.99
C LYS A 142 4.75 -12.73 -9.64
N LYS A 143 3.76 -12.13 -8.95
CA LYS A 143 3.59 -10.70 -8.62
C LYS A 143 4.67 -10.07 -7.72
N ARG A 144 4.89 -8.76 -7.89
CA ARG A 144 5.54 -7.81 -6.94
C ARG A 144 4.62 -6.60 -6.68
N ASP A 145 4.69 -6.03 -5.47
CA ASP A 145 3.86 -4.91 -4.99
C ASP A 145 4.61 -3.55 -5.01
N SER A 146 3.88 -2.45 -5.24
CA SER A 146 4.36 -1.06 -5.18
C SER A 146 3.76 -0.28 -4.00
N LYS A 147 4.59 0.44 -3.22
CA LYS A 147 4.23 1.00 -1.89
C LYS A 147 3.98 2.53 -1.79
N GLY A 148 3.75 3.24 -2.90
CA GLY A 148 3.81 4.72 -2.89
C GLY A 148 2.53 5.52 -2.59
N VAL A 149 1.33 4.94 -2.67
CA VAL A 149 0.06 5.72 -2.82
C VAL A 149 -0.95 5.52 -1.68
N MET A 150 -0.54 4.98 -0.51
CA MET A 150 -1.53 4.49 0.47
C MET A 150 -2.16 5.56 1.39
N ARG A 151 -1.52 6.72 1.61
CA ARG A 151 -1.97 7.66 2.67
C ARG A 151 -3.28 8.37 2.33
N ASP A 152 -3.45 8.85 1.11
CA ASP A 152 -4.67 9.58 0.70
C ASP A 152 -5.82 8.61 0.33
N ILE A 153 -5.46 7.41 -0.15
CA ILE A 153 -6.42 6.30 -0.37
C ILE A 153 -7.06 5.88 0.96
N ALA A 154 -6.29 5.86 2.04
CA ALA A 154 -6.76 5.41 3.34
C ALA A 154 -7.97 6.21 3.87
N VAL A 155 -8.15 7.47 3.48
CA VAL A 155 -9.32 8.28 3.87
C VAL A 155 -10.61 7.72 3.27
N HIS A 156 -10.55 7.19 2.04
CA HIS A 156 -11.70 6.66 1.32
C HIS A 156 -11.87 5.14 1.45
N THR A 157 -10.85 4.42 1.91
CA THR A 157 -10.90 2.96 2.11
C THR A 157 -10.95 2.53 3.58
N ARG A 158 -10.73 3.45 4.54
CA ARG A 158 -10.96 3.16 5.97
C ARG A 158 -12.45 3.13 6.24
N VAL A 159 -12.96 1.94 6.49
CA VAL A 159 -14.34 1.74 6.91
C VAL A 159 -14.37 1.68 8.44
N HIS A 160 -15.12 2.56 9.06
CA HIS A 160 -15.38 2.52 10.50
C HIS A 160 -16.19 1.26 10.86
N PRO A 161 -16.04 0.66 12.06
CA PRO A 161 -16.75 -0.58 12.43
C PRO A 161 -18.26 -0.56 12.13
N GLU A 162 -18.94 0.53 12.46
CA GLU A 162 -20.37 0.71 12.21
C GLU A 162 -20.71 0.75 10.71
N SER A 163 -19.93 1.49 9.92
CA SER A 163 -20.09 1.53 8.46
C SER A 163 -19.83 0.16 7.82
N ARG A 164 -18.89 -0.62 8.37
CA ARG A 164 -18.59 -1.98 7.93
C ARG A 164 -19.77 -2.90 8.21
N GLN A 165 -20.34 -2.84 9.42
CA GLN A 165 -21.54 -3.60 9.77
C GLN A 165 -22.71 -3.26 8.84
N LEU A 166 -22.94 -1.98 8.55
CA LEU A 166 -24.00 -1.55 7.64
C LEU A 166 -23.78 -2.06 6.21
N ALA A 167 -22.54 -2.04 5.72
CA ALA A 167 -22.21 -2.57 4.39
C ALA A 167 -22.49 -4.08 4.30
N LEU A 168 -22.15 -4.84 5.34
CA LEU A 168 -22.47 -6.27 5.42
C LEU A 168 -23.97 -6.53 5.48
N GLN A 169 -24.71 -5.75 6.28
CA GLN A 169 -26.16 -5.87 6.34
C GLN A 169 -26.81 -5.57 4.98
N LYS A 170 -26.34 -4.53 4.28
CA LYS A 170 -26.77 -4.22 2.90
C LYS A 170 -26.47 -5.35 1.93
N PHE A 171 -25.28 -5.97 2.01
CA PHE A 171 -24.94 -7.13 1.19
C PHE A 171 -25.93 -8.28 1.39
N ILE A 172 -26.17 -8.64 2.66
CA ILE A 172 -27.08 -9.74 3.00
C ILE A 172 -28.50 -9.43 2.51
N THR A 173 -28.99 -8.21 2.72
CA THR A 173 -30.31 -7.78 2.22
C THR A 173 -30.39 -7.86 0.69
N ASN A 174 -29.34 -7.44 -0.02
CA ASN A 174 -29.31 -7.49 -1.48
C ASN A 174 -29.31 -8.93 -2.01
N VAL A 175 -28.62 -9.86 -1.33
CA VAL A 175 -28.65 -11.30 -1.68
C VAL A 175 -30.04 -11.88 -1.48
N HIS A 176 -30.69 -11.59 -0.35
CA HIS A 176 -32.05 -12.07 -0.06
C HIS A 176 -33.11 -11.53 -1.02
N ASN A 177 -32.97 -10.27 -1.42
CA ASN A 177 -33.91 -9.61 -2.32
C ASN A 177 -33.67 -9.94 -3.81
N ASN A 178 -32.61 -10.68 -4.13
CA ASN A 178 -32.30 -11.08 -5.50
C ASN A 178 -32.85 -12.50 -5.79
N PRO A 179 -33.85 -12.65 -6.68
CA PRO A 179 -34.47 -13.94 -6.97
C PRO A 179 -33.49 -14.98 -7.54
N GLU A 180 -32.53 -14.56 -8.37
CA GLU A 180 -31.53 -15.46 -8.97
C GLU A 180 -30.57 -15.99 -7.91
N ALA A 181 -30.14 -15.12 -6.99
CA ALA A 181 -29.30 -15.51 -5.86
C ALA A 181 -30.04 -16.49 -4.95
N LYS A 182 -31.31 -16.19 -4.61
CA LYS A 182 -32.14 -17.07 -3.78
C LYS A 182 -32.33 -18.45 -4.42
N SER A 183 -32.66 -18.49 -5.72
CA SER A 183 -32.78 -19.75 -6.45
C SER A 183 -31.49 -20.58 -6.45
N CYS A 184 -30.32 -19.92 -6.47
CA CYS A 184 -29.05 -20.61 -6.34
C CYS A 184 -28.92 -21.26 -4.97
N PHE A 185 -29.14 -20.52 -3.87
CA PHE A 185 -29.11 -21.06 -2.50
C PHE A 185 -30.10 -22.22 -2.31
N ASP A 186 -31.34 -22.06 -2.77
CA ASP A 186 -32.40 -23.07 -2.67
C ASP A 186 -32.02 -24.36 -3.41
N SER A 187 -31.32 -24.27 -4.55
CA SER A 187 -30.89 -25.46 -5.31
C SER A 187 -29.86 -26.33 -4.57
N TRP A 188 -29.14 -25.75 -3.62
CA TRP A 188 -28.19 -26.45 -2.75
C TRP A 188 -28.77 -26.74 -1.36
N ASN A 189 -30.05 -26.42 -1.13
CA ASN A 189 -30.71 -26.47 0.18
C ASN A 189 -29.91 -25.69 1.25
N LEU A 190 -29.37 -24.54 0.86
CA LEU A 190 -28.61 -23.63 1.71
C LEU A 190 -29.45 -22.37 1.97
N GLU A 191 -29.25 -21.75 3.14
CA GLU A 191 -29.83 -20.46 3.47
C GLU A 191 -28.73 -19.53 4.00
N LEU A 192 -28.77 -18.26 3.59
CA LEU A 192 -27.86 -17.25 4.11
C LEU A 192 -28.46 -16.60 5.36
N VAL A 193 -27.85 -16.78 6.52
CA VAL A 193 -28.35 -16.19 7.77
C VAL A 193 -28.28 -14.65 7.71
N SER A 194 -29.36 -14.00 8.16
CA SER A 194 -29.52 -12.54 8.06
C SER A 194 -28.72 -11.72 9.08
N LEU A 195 -28.30 -12.35 10.18
CA LEU A 195 -27.59 -11.71 11.29
C LEU A 195 -26.19 -12.30 11.44
N PRO A 196 -25.18 -11.49 11.83
CA PRO A 196 -23.89 -12.01 12.23
C PRO A 196 -24.00 -12.97 13.41
N ILE A 197 -23.05 -13.90 13.48
CA ILE A 197 -22.94 -14.84 14.61
C ILE A 197 -22.47 -14.05 15.84
N ASN A 198 -23.15 -14.25 16.97
CA ASN A 198 -22.69 -13.75 18.26
C ASN A 198 -21.56 -14.65 18.76
N LEU A 199 -20.45 -14.05 19.16
CA LEU A 199 -19.30 -14.75 19.69
C LEU A 199 -18.99 -14.21 21.08
N ASP A 200 -18.84 -15.11 22.04
CA ASP A 200 -18.35 -14.76 23.36
C ASP A 200 -16.84 -14.57 23.30
N GLY A 201 -16.42 -13.31 23.46
CA GLY A 201 -15.02 -12.93 23.55
C GLY A 201 -14.53 -12.91 24.99
N ARG A 202 -13.21 -13.06 25.17
CA ARG A 202 -12.52 -12.83 26.45
C ARG A 202 -11.65 -11.59 26.32
N SER A 203 -11.85 -10.62 27.22
CA SER A 203 -10.88 -9.53 27.41
C SER A 203 -9.81 -10.01 28.35
N LEU A 204 -8.54 -9.92 27.94
CA LEU A 204 -7.42 -10.20 28.83
C LEU A 204 -7.18 -8.98 29.73
N GLU A 205 -6.67 -9.25 30.93
CA GLU A 205 -6.23 -8.20 31.83
C GLU A 205 -5.02 -7.46 31.24
N PRO A 206 -4.90 -6.14 31.44
CA PRO A 206 -3.75 -5.38 31.00
C PRO A 206 -2.45 -5.92 31.62
N GLU A 207 -1.44 -6.11 30.77
CA GLU A 207 -0.12 -6.53 31.21
C GLU A 207 0.63 -5.42 31.95
N PHE A 208 1.60 -5.83 32.77
CA PHE A 208 2.50 -4.92 33.47
C PHE A 208 3.87 -4.88 32.80
N LEU A 209 4.36 -3.66 32.58
CA LEU A 209 5.65 -3.38 31.97
C LEU A 209 6.70 -3.17 33.05
N ASP A 210 7.81 -3.89 32.94
CA ASP A 210 8.97 -3.73 33.81
C ASP A 210 9.88 -2.61 33.30
N PHE A 211 10.10 -1.60 34.14
CA PHE A 211 10.99 -0.47 33.90
C PHE A 211 12.26 -0.55 34.77
N GLY A 212 13.26 0.24 34.40
CA GLY A 212 14.50 0.36 35.16
C GLY A 212 14.24 0.84 36.59
N GLY A 213 15.06 0.39 37.54
CA GLY A 213 14.87 0.68 38.96
C GLY A 213 13.77 -0.15 39.63
N GLY A 214 13.27 -1.20 38.97
CA GLY A 214 12.28 -2.13 39.53
C GLY A 214 10.84 -1.61 39.50
N THR A 215 10.59 -0.50 38.81
CA THR A 215 9.24 0.05 38.65
C THR A 215 8.42 -0.83 37.70
N LYS A 216 7.17 -1.10 38.06
CA LYS A 216 6.19 -1.77 37.19
C LYS A 216 5.03 -0.84 36.87
N VAL A 217 4.62 -0.79 35.62
CA VAL A 217 3.52 0.08 35.18
C VAL A 217 2.57 -0.70 34.30
N SER A 218 1.25 -0.60 34.54
CA SER A 218 0.26 -1.23 33.67
C SER A 218 0.25 -0.59 32.29
N ALA A 219 0.12 -1.41 31.24
CA ALA A 219 -0.07 -0.97 29.86
C ALA A 219 -1.44 -0.27 29.64
N GLY A 220 -2.35 -0.38 30.62
CA GLY A 220 -3.70 0.17 30.54
C GLY A 220 -4.61 -0.57 29.56
N PRO A 221 -5.90 -0.20 29.49
CA PRO A 221 -6.90 -0.89 28.67
C PRO A 221 -6.64 -0.76 27.17
N GLU A 222 -6.05 0.34 26.72
CA GLU A 222 -5.73 0.60 25.30
C GLU A 222 -4.37 0.02 24.87
N ALA A 223 -3.64 -0.61 25.79
CA ALA A 223 -2.27 -1.06 25.57
C ALA A 223 -1.37 0.05 24.96
N ASP A 224 -1.52 1.29 25.46
CA ASP A 224 -0.69 2.43 25.09
C ASP A 224 0.08 2.94 26.31
N TRP A 225 1.40 2.75 26.25
CA TRP A 225 2.34 3.16 27.28
C TRP A 225 3.35 4.21 26.78
N GLY A 226 3.04 4.92 25.69
CA GLY A 226 3.95 5.90 25.09
C GLY A 226 4.33 7.03 26.06
N ARG A 227 3.38 7.48 26.89
CA ARG A 227 3.67 8.49 27.92
C ARG A 227 4.56 7.91 29.02
N GLN A 228 4.27 6.70 29.47
CA GLN A 228 4.92 6.01 30.56
C GLN A 228 6.41 5.80 30.26
N ILE A 229 6.78 5.52 29.01
CA ILE A 229 8.19 5.42 28.58
C ILE A 229 8.98 6.70 28.85
N THR A 230 8.35 7.88 28.67
CA THR A 230 9.06 9.16 28.84
C THR A 230 9.23 9.60 30.29
N HIS A 231 8.54 8.92 31.22
CA HIS A 231 8.50 9.27 32.65
C HIS A 231 9.23 8.26 33.55
N HIS A 232 9.70 7.14 33.00
CA HIS A 232 10.35 6.08 33.75
C HIS A 232 11.70 5.72 33.13
N ASN A 233 12.60 5.21 33.96
CA ASN A 233 13.89 4.76 33.50
C ASN A 233 13.75 3.53 32.59
N VAL A 234 14.53 3.50 31.50
CA VAL A 234 14.59 2.30 30.66
C VAL A 234 15.21 1.15 31.44
N LEU A 235 14.84 -0.09 31.09
CA LEU A 235 15.33 -1.29 31.77
C LEU A 235 16.85 -1.38 31.77
N VAL A 236 17.48 -1.06 30.63
CA VAL A 236 18.93 -1.05 30.46
C VAL A 236 19.35 0.26 29.77
N PRO A 237 19.82 1.27 30.51
CA PRO A 237 20.23 2.54 29.91
C PRO A 237 21.58 2.41 29.19
N VAL A 238 21.67 2.99 28.00
CA VAL A 238 22.93 3.13 27.25
C VAL A 238 23.30 4.60 27.20
N HIS A 239 24.35 4.98 27.93
CA HIS A 239 24.78 6.36 28.05
C HIS A 239 25.54 6.85 26.83
N PHE A 240 25.30 8.10 26.42
CA PHE A 240 25.98 8.71 25.28
C PHE A 240 27.23 9.41 25.82
N VAL A 241 28.31 8.66 25.97
CA VAL A 241 29.57 9.17 26.56
C VAL A 241 30.45 9.86 25.52
N LYS A 242 30.70 9.18 24.38
CA LYS A 242 31.45 9.71 23.23
C LYS A 242 30.63 9.48 21.98
N TRP A 243 30.12 10.56 21.42
CA TRP A 243 29.22 10.49 20.27
C TRP A 243 29.29 11.81 19.50
N ALA A 244 28.73 11.81 18.29
CA ALA A 244 28.80 12.95 17.38
C ALA A 244 27.54 13.11 16.57
N VAL A 245 27.33 14.33 16.09
CA VAL A 245 26.24 14.68 15.18
C VAL A 245 26.83 15.31 13.94
N ILE A 246 26.59 14.68 12.78
CA ILE A 246 27.04 15.14 11.47
C ILE A 246 25.86 15.81 10.78
N PHE A 247 26.02 17.05 10.33
CA PHE A 247 24.90 17.82 9.77
C PHE A 247 25.37 18.93 8.81
N PRO A 248 24.55 19.31 7.82
CA PRO A 248 24.86 20.43 6.95
C PRO A 248 24.87 21.74 7.75
N LYS A 249 25.84 22.64 7.47
CA LYS A 249 26.00 23.90 8.21
C LYS A 249 24.71 24.74 8.33
N ARG A 250 23.85 24.69 7.31
CA ARG A 250 22.54 25.38 7.28
C ARG A 250 21.57 24.93 8.38
N ASP A 251 21.74 23.73 8.93
CA ASP A 251 20.86 23.14 9.95
C ASP A 251 21.43 23.25 11.38
N SER A 252 22.53 23.98 11.57
CA SER A 252 23.20 24.17 12.86
C SER A 252 22.27 24.61 14.00
N GLY A 253 21.35 25.55 13.75
CA GLY A 253 20.35 25.97 14.74
C GLY A 253 19.45 24.82 15.19
N LYS A 254 18.90 24.06 14.25
CA LYS A 254 18.02 22.91 14.53
C LYS A 254 18.75 21.82 15.30
N ILE A 255 20.02 21.57 14.97
CA ILE A 255 20.82 20.55 15.65
C ILE A 255 21.12 20.94 17.09
N ARG A 256 21.40 22.22 17.37
CA ARG A 256 21.56 22.70 18.75
C ARG A 256 20.29 22.52 19.57
N GLU A 257 19.13 22.83 18.99
CA GLU A 257 17.84 22.60 19.64
C GLU A 257 17.56 21.09 19.86
N PHE A 258 17.84 20.26 18.87
CA PHE A 258 17.71 18.81 18.95
C PHE A 258 18.59 18.22 20.08
N VAL A 259 19.87 18.58 20.14
CA VAL A 259 20.78 18.09 21.19
C VAL A 259 20.34 18.61 22.57
N LYS A 260 19.91 19.86 22.67
CA LYS A 260 19.35 20.42 23.91
C LYS A 260 18.12 19.62 24.38
N MET A 261 17.22 19.28 23.47
CA MET A 261 16.05 18.46 23.78
C MET A 261 16.45 17.04 24.22
N LEU A 262 17.37 16.41 23.49
CA LEU A 262 17.88 15.07 23.82
C LEU A 262 18.48 15.03 25.24
N ARG A 263 19.31 16.02 25.57
CA ARG A 263 19.91 16.17 26.91
C ARG A 263 18.90 16.49 28.02
N ASN A 264 17.70 16.97 27.69
CA ASN A 264 16.63 17.24 28.66
C ASN A 264 15.72 16.01 28.87
N VAL A 265 15.43 15.26 27.80
CA VAL A 265 14.48 14.13 27.84
C VAL A 265 15.16 12.83 28.27
N CYS A 266 16.31 12.50 27.68
CA CYS A 266 16.99 11.22 27.94
C CYS A 266 17.33 10.96 29.42
N PRO A 267 17.76 11.97 30.23
CA PRO A 267 18.01 11.73 31.65
C PRO A 267 16.78 11.31 32.45
N LYS A 268 15.58 11.75 32.05
CA LYS A 268 14.30 11.32 32.67
C LYS A 268 14.00 9.84 32.42
N MET A 269 14.62 9.29 31.37
CA MET A 269 14.59 7.88 31.03
C MET A 269 15.82 7.13 31.58
N GLY A 270 16.63 7.75 32.44
CA GLY A 270 17.84 7.16 32.98
C GLY A 270 19.03 7.13 32.02
N ILE A 271 18.93 7.79 30.86
CA ILE A 271 19.99 7.84 29.85
C ILE A 271 20.74 9.17 29.98
N ASP A 272 21.95 9.12 30.56
CA ASP A 272 22.88 10.25 30.52
C ASP A 272 23.38 10.52 29.10
N VAL A 273 23.38 11.80 28.72
CA VAL A 273 23.81 12.28 27.40
C VAL A 273 24.83 13.40 27.56
N LYS A 274 26.09 13.10 27.25
CA LYS A 274 27.17 14.08 27.23
C LYS A 274 27.09 14.97 25.99
N GLU A 275 27.86 16.06 25.97
CA GLU A 275 27.91 16.94 24.80
C GLU A 275 28.52 16.18 23.60
N PRO A 276 27.87 16.20 22.41
CA PRO A 276 28.42 15.54 21.24
C PRO A 276 29.55 16.34 20.61
N GLN A 277 30.33 15.67 19.77
CA GLN A 277 31.13 16.35 18.76
C GLN A 277 30.23 16.79 17.60
N TYR A 278 30.22 18.09 17.30
CA TYR A 278 29.48 18.64 16.16
C TYR A 278 30.38 18.59 14.91
N VAL A 279 29.89 17.96 13.85
CA VAL A 279 30.61 17.86 12.58
C VAL A 279 29.76 18.51 11.49
N GLU A 280 30.16 19.72 11.13
CA GLU A 280 29.50 20.48 10.07
C GLU A 280 30.00 20.02 8.70
N ILE A 281 29.07 19.63 7.81
CA ILE A 281 29.37 19.31 6.42
C ILE A 281 28.84 20.38 5.46
N LEU A 282 29.46 20.43 4.28
CA LEU A 282 29.17 21.47 3.27
C LEU A 282 27.82 21.27 2.57
N ASN A 283 27.41 20.03 2.33
CA ASN A 283 26.20 19.70 1.60
C ASN A 283 25.60 18.37 2.10
N ASP A 284 24.39 18.06 1.67
CA ASP A 284 23.61 16.88 2.07
C ASP A 284 23.79 15.66 1.14
N ARG A 285 24.85 15.64 0.31
CA ARG A 285 25.16 14.48 -0.54
C ARG A 285 25.67 13.31 0.29
N THR A 286 25.30 12.11 -0.11
CA THR A 286 25.71 10.86 0.55
C THR A 286 27.23 10.73 0.69
N GLU A 287 27.98 11.09 -0.35
CA GLU A 287 29.45 11.04 -0.38
C GLU A 287 30.07 11.86 0.77
N THR A 288 29.57 13.08 0.97
CA THR A 288 30.04 14.01 2.00
C THR A 288 29.78 13.49 3.41
N TYR A 289 28.65 12.81 3.64
CA TYR A 289 28.39 12.12 4.92
C TYR A 289 29.35 10.93 5.10
N CYS A 290 29.60 10.15 4.06
CA CYS A 290 30.51 9.00 4.13
C CYS A 290 31.95 9.43 4.43
N GLU A 291 32.43 10.52 3.84
CA GLU A 291 33.74 11.10 4.12
C GLU A 291 33.84 11.56 5.57
N ALA A 292 32.87 12.37 6.04
CA ALA A 292 32.84 12.83 7.43
C ALA A 292 32.83 11.66 8.43
N ILE A 293 32.07 10.59 8.17
CA ILE A 293 32.05 9.39 9.02
C ILE A 293 33.41 8.68 9.02
N LYS A 294 34.06 8.53 7.87
CA LYS A 294 35.37 7.89 7.76
C LYS A 294 36.45 8.65 8.52
N ASP A 295 36.44 9.98 8.41
CA ASP A 295 37.38 10.85 9.12
C ASP A 295 37.21 10.75 10.65
N MET A 296 35.98 10.53 11.11
CA MET A 296 35.68 10.35 12.53
C MET A 296 36.06 8.98 13.09
N ILE A 297 35.94 7.92 12.28
CA ILE A 297 36.17 6.53 12.73
C ILE A 297 37.68 6.19 12.71
N ASN A 298 38.48 6.82 11.86
CA ASN A 298 39.91 6.55 11.76
C ASN A 298 40.72 7.30 12.86
N PRO A 299 41.37 6.59 13.80
CA PRO A 299 41.97 7.18 15.00
C PRO A 299 43.33 7.88 14.80
N THR A 300 43.82 8.07 13.57
CA THR A 300 45.08 8.79 13.31
C THR A 300 44.99 10.32 13.45
N HIS A 301 43.80 10.87 13.68
CA HIS A 301 43.58 12.33 13.73
C HIS A 301 43.11 12.89 15.09
N PHE A 302 42.99 12.08 16.14
CA PHE A 302 42.91 12.59 17.52
C PHE A 302 44.32 12.97 18.00
N LYS A 303 44.82 14.11 17.50
CA LYS A 303 46.06 14.71 18.03
C LYS A 303 45.80 15.13 19.48
N LEU A 304 46.63 14.59 20.36
CA LEU A 304 46.95 15.13 21.67
C LEU A 304 47.25 16.63 21.54
N LEU A 305 46.42 17.44 22.20
CA LEU A 305 46.82 18.69 22.85
C LEU A 305 46.24 18.65 24.26
#